data_AF-I7BRX3-F1
#
_entry.id   AF-I7BRX3-F1
#
_cell.length_a   1.000
_cell.length_b   1.000
_cell.length_c   1.000
_cell.angle_alpha   90.00
_cell.angle_beta   90.00
_cell.angle_gamma   90.00
#
_symmetry.space_group_name_H-M   'P 1'
#
loop_
_entity.id
_entity.type
_entity.pdbx_description
1 polymer ?
#
loop_
_entity_poly.entity_id
_entity_poly.type
_entity_poly.pdbx_seq_one_letter_code
_entity_poly.pdbx_strand_id
1 'polypeptide(L)'
;MDCPQCSKSSSDSDGLVTHLTNAHNISRIEARKRVIELSDSRDSAQEGTPANSPGEDAASNSDRQVMLNRFRRQYDALGRMPTPHELDEIDGYSREDYINEFGSVYGTAVFAGLTDLKPERYDRDADGSKQYSEWDLISELWRVFELTGKASVRMMDHAGKYSSQTYQYRFGSWSEALNRANIDGPDPSIPASRDSRQKHYASAEWKELRTQALKRDDYECQSCGISEEKHQEKFGVGLNVHHLTDIAEFEDPADADVVENLETLCVECHGEHHPFSEK
;
A
#
# COMPACT_ATOMS: atom_id res chain seq x y z
N MET A 1 -11.42 20.80 -27.57
CA MET A 1 -11.96 21.23 -26.26
C MET A 1 -11.30 22.56 -25.94
N ASP A 2 -12.06 23.65 -25.98
CA ASP A 2 -11.52 25.00 -25.73
C ASP A 2 -11.43 25.28 -24.22
N CYS A 3 -10.38 24.77 -23.59
CA CYS A 3 -10.02 25.14 -22.22
C CYS A 3 -8.93 26.25 -22.26
N PRO A 4 -9.23 27.46 -21.75
CA PRO A 4 -8.31 28.60 -21.84
C PRO A 4 -7.07 28.47 -20.94
N GLN A 5 -7.04 27.50 -20.02
CA GLN A 5 -5.86 27.21 -19.18
C GLN A 5 -4.91 26.21 -19.84
N CYS A 6 -5.40 25.36 -20.76
CA CYS A 6 -4.57 24.44 -21.55
C CYS A 6 -3.77 25.15 -22.66
N SER A 7 -4.17 26.38 -23.01
CA SER A 7 -3.55 27.19 -24.08
C SER A 7 -2.59 28.26 -23.55
N LYS A 8 -2.49 28.46 -22.23
CA LYS A 8 -1.52 29.39 -21.64
C LYS A 8 -0.13 28.76 -21.65
N SER A 9 0.89 29.57 -21.93
CA SER A 9 2.29 29.17 -21.77
C SER A 9 2.61 29.06 -20.27
N SER A 10 2.32 27.90 -19.67
CA SER A 10 2.88 27.58 -18.36
C SER A 10 4.35 27.26 -18.56
N SER A 11 5.24 28.01 -17.91
CA SER A 11 6.67 27.64 -17.80
C SER A 11 6.88 26.41 -16.91
N ASP A 12 5.81 25.92 -16.29
CA ASP A 12 5.78 24.77 -15.40
C ASP A 12 4.95 23.64 -16.05
N SER A 13 5.66 22.62 -16.53
CA SER A 13 5.09 21.44 -17.19
C SER A 13 4.32 20.56 -16.20
N ASP A 14 4.74 20.50 -14.93
CA ASP A 14 4.06 19.70 -13.91
C ASP A 14 2.76 20.36 -13.41
N GLY A 15 2.71 21.70 -13.41
CA GLY A 15 1.48 22.46 -13.21
C GLY A 15 0.42 22.16 -14.28
N LEU A 16 0.83 22.05 -15.55
CA LEU A 16 -0.07 21.77 -16.67
C LEU A 16 -0.55 20.31 -16.68
N VAL A 17 0.33 19.35 -16.36
CA VAL A 17 -0.05 17.94 -16.16
C VAL A 17 -1.10 17.81 -15.05
N THR A 18 -0.89 18.50 -13.94
CA THR A 18 -1.82 18.47 -12.79
C THR A 18 -3.16 19.11 -13.14
N HIS A 19 -3.17 20.21 -13.89
CA HIS A 19 -4.41 20.80 -14.41
C HIS A 19 -5.16 19.84 -15.34
N LEU A 20 -4.47 19.19 -16.28
CA LEU A 20 -5.08 18.25 -17.20
C LEU A 20 -5.65 17.03 -16.49
N THR A 21 -4.95 16.48 -15.50
CA THR A 21 -5.45 15.36 -14.69
C THR A 21 -6.71 15.76 -13.90
N ASN A 22 -6.72 16.93 -13.28
CA ASN A 22 -7.81 17.33 -12.38
C ASN A 22 -9.02 17.93 -13.12
N ALA A 23 -8.79 18.77 -14.14
CA ALA A 23 -9.85 19.51 -14.83
C ALA A 23 -10.44 18.75 -16.03
N HIS A 24 -9.67 17.82 -16.63
CA HIS A 24 -10.12 17.03 -17.77
C HIS A 24 -10.31 15.55 -17.46
N ASN A 25 -10.06 15.14 -16.21
CA ASN A 25 -10.26 13.77 -15.70
C ASN A 25 -9.57 12.71 -16.57
N ILE A 26 -8.39 13.05 -17.12
CA ILE A 26 -7.55 12.13 -17.90
C ILE A 26 -6.39 11.64 -17.04
N SER A 27 -5.89 10.44 -17.34
CA SER A 27 -4.78 9.85 -16.59
C SER A 27 -3.54 10.77 -16.61
N ARG A 28 -2.71 10.73 -15.57
CA ARG A 28 -1.48 11.54 -15.51
C ARG A 28 -0.52 11.22 -16.67
N ILE A 29 -0.55 9.99 -17.17
CA ILE A 29 0.20 9.54 -18.34
C ILE A 29 -0.32 10.23 -19.61
N GLU A 30 -1.64 10.22 -19.81
CA GLU A 30 -2.26 10.89 -20.96
C GLU A 30 -2.12 12.41 -20.89
N ALA A 31 -2.19 12.99 -19.69
CA ALA A 31 -1.88 14.40 -19.45
C ALA A 31 -0.43 14.74 -19.82
N ARG A 32 0.54 13.88 -19.49
CA ARG A 32 1.95 14.07 -19.85
C ARG A 32 2.19 13.97 -21.35
N LYS A 33 1.58 12.99 -22.04
CA LYS A 33 1.63 12.88 -23.51
C LYS A 33 1.13 14.16 -24.19
N ARG A 34 -0.02 14.69 -23.74
CA ARG A 34 -0.57 15.93 -24.30
C ARG A 34 0.31 17.16 -24.04
N VAL A 35 0.99 17.24 -22.90
CA VAL A 35 1.93 18.34 -22.61
C VAL A 35 3.15 18.27 -23.52
N ILE A 36 3.64 17.06 -23.83
CA ILE A 36 4.76 16.84 -24.76
C ILE A 36 4.34 17.16 -26.20
N GLU A 37 3.17 16.71 -26.65
CA GLU A 37 2.62 17.08 -27.97
C GLU A 37 2.41 18.60 -28.12
N LEU A 38 2.05 19.28 -27.03
CA LEU A 38 1.90 20.75 -26.98
C LEU A 38 3.24 21.49 -26.94
N SER A 39 4.33 20.88 -26.45
CA SER A 39 5.68 21.45 -26.57
C SER A 39 6.26 21.23 -27.96
N ASP A 40 6.06 20.04 -28.54
CA ASP A 40 6.61 19.68 -29.85
C ASP A 40 5.92 20.44 -30.99
N SER A 41 4.63 20.74 -30.84
CA SER A 41 3.88 21.61 -31.77
C SER A 41 4.30 23.08 -31.71
N ARG A 42 4.99 23.53 -30.65
CA ARG A 42 5.57 24.88 -30.55
C ARG A 42 6.94 24.97 -31.19
N ASP A 43 7.72 23.89 -31.17
CA ASP A 43 9.03 23.80 -31.84
C ASP A 43 8.91 23.50 -33.35
N SER A 44 7.77 22.98 -33.82
CA SER A 44 7.55 22.61 -35.23
C SER A 44 7.05 23.74 -36.14
N ALA A 45 7.10 25.01 -35.71
CA ALA A 45 6.71 26.15 -36.54
C ALA A 45 7.75 26.54 -37.62
N GLN A 46 8.85 25.78 -37.76
CA GLN A 46 9.82 25.95 -38.85
C GLN A 46 10.06 24.62 -39.59
N GLU A 47 9.44 24.57 -40.78
CA GLU A 47 9.73 23.73 -41.96
C GLU A 47 9.32 22.24 -41.97
N GLY A 48 8.25 21.94 -42.74
CA GLY A 48 8.25 20.92 -43.80
C GLY A 48 7.94 19.44 -43.45
N THR A 49 6.69 19.03 -43.62
CA THR A 49 6.16 17.64 -43.68
C THR A 49 6.77 16.74 -44.79
N PRO A 50 6.50 15.39 -44.81
CA PRO A 50 6.47 14.43 -43.70
C PRO A 50 7.16 13.08 -44.06
N ALA A 51 7.62 12.31 -43.06
CA ALA A 51 7.84 10.87 -43.21
C ALA A 51 7.52 10.12 -41.92
N ASN A 52 6.57 9.20 -42.05
CA ASN A 52 6.05 8.30 -41.02
C ASN A 52 7.17 7.42 -40.43
N SER A 53 7.32 7.36 -39.09
CA SER A 53 8.22 6.41 -38.41
C SER A 53 7.51 5.71 -37.25
N PRO A 54 7.29 4.38 -37.32
CA PRO A 54 6.68 3.58 -36.27
C PRO A 54 7.72 3.04 -35.27
N GLY A 55 8.59 3.90 -34.73
CA GLY A 55 9.86 3.48 -34.11
C GLY A 55 9.92 3.44 -32.58
N GLU A 56 9.10 4.19 -31.85
CA GLU A 56 9.36 4.46 -30.43
C GLU A 56 8.64 3.49 -29.46
N ASP A 57 7.40 3.10 -29.76
CA ASP A 57 6.63 2.15 -28.94
C ASP A 57 7.17 0.70 -28.99
N ALA A 58 7.83 0.32 -30.09
CA ALA A 58 8.41 -1.01 -30.27
C ALA A 58 9.78 -1.17 -29.56
N ALA A 59 10.54 -0.06 -29.43
CA ALA A 59 11.86 -0.06 -28.79
C ALA A 59 11.75 -0.17 -27.26
N SER A 60 10.82 0.55 -26.62
CA SER A 60 10.58 0.47 -25.18
C SER A 60 10.10 -0.93 -24.75
N ASN A 61 9.22 -1.56 -25.53
CA ASN A 61 8.77 -2.93 -25.26
C ASN A 61 9.92 -3.96 -25.46
N SER A 62 10.87 -3.68 -26.36
CA SER A 62 12.08 -4.48 -26.54
C SER A 62 13.02 -4.36 -25.34
N ASP A 63 13.29 -3.14 -24.84
CA ASP A 63 14.18 -2.93 -23.70
C ASP A 63 13.61 -3.53 -22.41
N ARG A 64 12.31 -3.35 -22.18
CA ARG A 64 11.61 -4.01 -21.07
C ARG A 64 11.80 -5.52 -21.12
N GLN A 65 11.63 -6.13 -22.29
CA GLN A 65 11.82 -7.57 -22.45
C GLN A 65 13.28 -8.01 -22.26
N VAL A 66 14.24 -7.19 -22.67
CA VAL A 66 15.68 -7.42 -22.45
C VAL A 66 15.99 -7.37 -20.96
N MET A 67 15.52 -6.35 -20.22
CA MET A 67 15.69 -6.22 -18.78
C MET A 67 15.16 -7.46 -18.04
N LEU A 68 13.95 -7.90 -18.37
CA LEU A 68 13.35 -9.12 -17.79
C LEU A 68 14.18 -10.38 -18.09
N ASN A 69 14.69 -10.53 -19.31
CA ASN A 69 15.51 -11.68 -19.67
C ASN A 69 16.88 -11.67 -18.97
N ARG A 70 17.49 -10.49 -18.77
CA ARG A 70 18.74 -10.36 -18.01
C ARG A 70 18.51 -10.66 -16.53
N PHE A 71 17.42 -10.16 -15.95
CA PHE A 71 17.02 -10.47 -14.58
C PHE A 71 16.81 -11.96 -14.37
N ARG A 72 16.11 -12.66 -15.28
CA ARG A 72 15.95 -14.13 -15.22
C ARG A 72 17.28 -14.87 -15.15
N ARG A 73 18.25 -14.48 -15.99
CA ARG A 73 19.59 -15.09 -15.96
C ARG A 73 20.30 -14.87 -14.63
N GLN A 74 20.19 -13.67 -14.07
CA GLN A 74 20.77 -13.36 -12.76
C GLN A 74 20.10 -14.18 -11.65
N TYR A 75 18.77 -14.28 -11.67
CA TYR A 75 17.99 -15.11 -10.75
C TYR A 75 18.41 -16.59 -10.83
N ASP A 76 18.49 -17.15 -12.03
CA ASP A 76 18.89 -18.55 -12.26
C ASP A 76 20.33 -18.81 -11.81
N ALA A 77 21.24 -17.84 -12.02
CA ALA A 77 22.63 -17.95 -11.59
C ALA A 77 22.79 -17.91 -10.07
N LEU A 78 21.99 -17.09 -9.38
CA LEU A 78 21.98 -16.99 -7.91
C LEU A 78 21.22 -18.14 -7.25
N GLY A 79 20.27 -18.75 -7.96
CA GLY A 79 19.32 -19.72 -7.40
C GLY A 79 18.35 -19.09 -6.38
N ARG A 80 18.30 -17.75 -6.32
CA ARG A 80 17.44 -16.96 -5.43
C ARG A 80 17.15 -15.60 -6.06
N MET A 81 16.23 -14.87 -5.44
CA MET A 81 15.98 -13.48 -5.80
C MET A 81 17.27 -12.64 -5.67
N PRO A 82 17.64 -11.86 -6.71
CA PRO A 82 18.69 -10.85 -6.58
C PRO A 82 18.37 -9.86 -5.46
N THR A 83 19.39 -9.29 -4.84
CA THR A 83 19.27 -8.11 -3.98
C THR A 83 19.31 -6.83 -4.84
N PRO A 84 18.85 -5.68 -4.33
CA PRO A 84 18.95 -4.41 -5.06
C PRO A 84 20.37 -4.07 -5.53
N HIS A 85 21.38 -4.41 -4.74
CA HIS A 85 22.79 -4.18 -5.09
C HIS A 85 23.28 -5.09 -6.23
N GLU A 86 22.80 -6.34 -6.28
CA GLU A 86 23.15 -7.30 -7.34
C GLU A 86 22.53 -6.93 -8.70
N LEU A 87 21.56 -6.01 -8.74
CA LEU A 87 21.03 -5.48 -10.00
C LEU A 87 22.01 -4.55 -10.71
N ASP A 88 22.89 -3.86 -10.00
CA ASP A 88 23.95 -3.03 -10.62
C ASP A 88 25.02 -3.86 -11.34
N GLU A 89 25.07 -5.17 -11.06
CA GLU A 89 25.98 -6.10 -11.73
C GLU A 89 25.41 -6.59 -13.06
N ILE A 90 24.14 -6.30 -13.36
CA ILE A 90 23.52 -6.61 -14.63
C ILE A 90 23.99 -5.57 -15.65
N ASP A 91 24.83 -6.01 -16.59
CA ASP A 91 25.34 -5.14 -17.65
C ASP A 91 24.20 -4.35 -18.34
N GLY A 92 24.47 -3.08 -18.65
CA GLY A 92 23.57 -2.21 -19.42
C GLY A 92 22.40 -1.57 -18.66
N TYR A 93 22.12 -1.95 -17.40
CA TYR A 93 21.05 -1.35 -16.60
C TYR A 93 21.48 -1.23 -15.13
N SER A 94 21.17 -0.10 -14.51
CA SER A 94 21.33 0.11 -13.07
C SER A 94 20.15 -0.46 -12.29
N ARG A 95 20.31 -0.61 -10.97
CA ARG A 95 19.18 -0.92 -10.08
C ARG A 95 18.05 0.11 -10.22
N GLU A 96 18.38 1.40 -10.40
CA GLU A 96 17.36 2.45 -10.55
C GLU A 96 16.55 2.25 -11.83
N ASP A 97 17.16 1.77 -12.91
CA ASP A 97 16.43 1.46 -14.15
C ASP A 97 15.37 0.36 -13.89
N TYR A 98 15.76 -0.71 -13.19
CA TYR A 98 14.84 -1.78 -12.81
C TYR A 98 13.73 -1.31 -11.86
N ILE A 99 14.09 -0.53 -10.83
CA ILE A 99 13.12 -0.01 -9.86
C ILE A 99 12.16 0.97 -10.52
N ASN A 100 12.63 1.83 -11.41
CA ASN A 100 11.78 2.79 -12.12
C ASN A 100 10.84 2.11 -13.11
N GLU A 101 11.31 1.07 -13.81
CA GLU A 101 10.50 0.34 -14.81
C GLU A 101 9.51 -0.64 -14.17
N PHE A 102 9.91 -1.35 -13.11
CA PHE A 102 9.13 -2.45 -12.54
C PHE A 102 8.69 -2.23 -11.09
N GLY A 103 9.05 -1.10 -10.48
CA GLY A 103 8.66 -0.68 -9.12
C GLY A 103 9.58 -1.20 -8.00
N SER A 104 10.09 -2.43 -8.12
CA SER A 104 10.98 -3.07 -7.13
C SER A 104 11.71 -4.28 -7.74
N VAL A 105 12.64 -4.87 -6.98
CA VAL A 105 13.29 -6.13 -7.41
C VAL A 105 12.25 -7.25 -7.49
N TYR A 106 11.35 -7.32 -6.51
CA TYR A 106 10.22 -8.24 -6.55
C TYR A 106 9.28 -7.98 -7.73
N GLY A 107 9.00 -6.71 -8.02
CA GLY A 107 8.17 -6.32 -9.16
C GLY A 107 8.76 -6.82 -10.48
N THR A 108 10.08 -6.72 -10.62
CA THR A 108 10.82 -7.28 -11.76
C THR A 108 10.65 -8.79 -11.83
N ALA A 109 10.72 -9.51 -10.72
CA ALA A 109 10.52 -10.97 -10.67
C ALA A 109 9.11 -11.38 -11.10
N VAL A 110 8.08 -10.63 -10.69
CA VAL A 110 6.69 -10.88 -11.11
C VAL A 110 6.55 -10.71 -12.63
N PHE A 111 7.03 -9.60 -13.18
CA PHE A 111 6.98 -9.37 -14.63
C PHE A 111 7.89 -10.32 -15.42
N ALA A 112 8.93 -10.86 -14.78
CA ALA A 112 9.76 -11.92 -15.33
C ALA A 112 9.08 -13.29 -15.25
N GLY A 113 7.89 -13.42 -14.65
CA GLY A 113 7.19 -14.70 -14.50
C GLY A 113 7.95 -15.68 -13.60
N LEU A 114 8.71 -15.16 -12.63
CA LEU A 114 9.46 -15.92 -11.64
C LEU A 114 8.67 -16.09 -10.32
N THR A 115 7.47 -15.52 -10.25
CA THR A 115 6.54 -15.66 -9.13
C THR A 115 5.18 -16.13 -9.65
N ASP A 116 4.35 -16.67 -8.75
CA ASP A 116 2.99 -17.11 -9.08
C ASP A 116 1.97 -15.96 -9.11
N LEU A 117 2.39 -14.72 -8.80
CA LEU A 117 1.53 -13.54 -8.83
C LEU A 117 1.28 -13.08 -10.27
N LYS A 118 0.05 -12.64 -10.55
CA LYS A 118 -0.38 -12.19 -11.88
C LYS A 118 -0.86 -10.73 -11.83
N PRO A 119 -0.07 -9.77 -12.35
CA PRO A 119 -0.40 -8.34 -12.33
C PRO A 119 -1.78 -8.00 -12.94
N GLU A 120 -2.25 -8.82 -13.88
CA GLU A 120 -3.50 -8.60 -14.61
C GLU A 120 -4.76 -8.91 -13.77
N ARG A 121 -4.61 -9.46 -12.57
CA ARG A 121 -5.73 -9.68 -11.63
C ARG A 121 -6.09 -8.45 -10.81
N TYR A 122 -5.27 -7.40 -10.87
CA TYR A 122 -5.39 -6.22 -10.01
C TYR A 122 -6.14 -5.11 -10.74
N ASP A 123 -7.45 -5.28 -10.85
CA ASP A 123 -8.34 -4.26 -11.38
C ASP A 123 -8.43 -3.07 -10.41
N ARG A 124 -8.56 -1.86 -10.94
CA ARG A 124 -8.73 -0.63 -10.13
C ARG A 124 -10.08 -0.60 -9.39
N ASP A 125 -10.96 -1.55 -9.70
CA ASP A 125 -12.35 -1.59 -9.28
C ASP A 125 -12.66 -2.67 -8.23
N ALA A 126 -11.67 -3.42 -7.73
CA ALA A 126 -11.90 -4.56 -6.82
C ALA A 126 -12.52 -4.19 -5.44
N ASP A 127 -12.33 -2.96 -4.95
CA ASP A 127 -12.74 -2.55 -3.58
C ASP A 127 -13.43 -1.16 -3.52
N GLY A 128 -13.66 -0.50 -4.66
CA GLY A 128 -14.25 0.84 -4.71
C GLY A 128 -13.30 2.00 -4.37
N SER A 129 -12.02 1.76 -4.02
CA SER A 129 -11.03 2.82 -3.83
C SER A 129 -10.25 3.09 -5.13
N LYS A 130 -10.54 4.23 -5.79
CA LYS A 130 -10.02 4.54 -7.15
C LYS A 130 -8.56 4.98 -7.21
N GLN A 131 -7.88 5.08 -6.07
CA GLN A 131 -6.64 5.85 -5.97
C GLN A 131 -5.36 5.03 -6.20
N TYR A 132 -5.26 3.81 -5.65
CA TYR A 132 -4.03 3.00 -5.69
C TYR A 132 -4.36 1.54 -5.95
N SER A 133 -3.62 0.88 -6.83
CA SER A 133 -3.81 -0.56 -7.11
C SER A 133 -3.16 -1.44 -6.04
N GLU A 134 -3.58 -2.70 -5.92
CA GLU A 134 -2.85 -3.69 -5.09
C GLU A 134 -1.37 -3.79 -5.50
N TRP A 135 -1.08 -3.62 -6.79
CA TRP A 135 0.28 -3.58 -7.31
C TRP A 135 1.09 -2.42 -6.75
N ASP A 136 0.52 -1.21 -6.69
CA ASP A 136 1.19 -0.04 -6.12
C ASP A 136 1.56 -0.29 -4.65
N LEU A 137 0.63 -0.89 -3.90
CA LEU A 137 0.79 -1.17 -2.49
C LEU A 137 1.81 -2.30 -2.24
N ILE A 138 1.72 -3.42 -2.97
CA ILE A 138 2.68 -4.54 -2.88
C ILE A 138 4.08 -4.10 -3.29
N SER A 139 4.21 -3.30 -4.35
CA SER A 139 5.50 -2.77 -4.79
C SER A 139 6.15 -1.91 -3.71
N GLU A 140 5.34 -1.08 -3.03
CA GLU A 140 5.82 -0.24 -1.94
C GLU A 140 6.19 -1.06 -0.68
N LEU A 141 5.47 -2.15 -0.38
CA LEU A 141 5.86 -3.11 0.66
C LEU A 141 7.24 -3.69 0.39
N TRP A 142 7.48 -4.14 -0.84
CA TRP A 142 8.78 -4.68 -1.25
C TRP A 142 9.87 -3.63 -1.24
N ARG A 143 9.60 -2.39 -1.65
CA ARG A 143 10.58 -1.30 -1.53
C ARG A 143 11.01 -1.08 -0.08
N VAL A 144 10.06 -1.02 0.86
CA VAL A 144 10.37 -0.88 2.30
C VAL A 144 11.14 -2.10 2.80
N PHE A 145 10.72 -3.31 2.43
CA PHE A 145 11.37 -4.55 2.82
C PHE A 145 12.81 -4.65 2.31
N GLU A 146 13.05 -4.34 1.03
CA GLU A 146 14.38 -4.39 0.40
C GLU A 146 15.36 -3.37 1.01
N LEU A 147 14.86 -2.21 1.43
CA LEU A 147 15.69 -1.16 2.02
C LEU A 147 16.10 -1.45 3.48
N THR A 148 15.31 -2.24 4.20
CA THR A 148 15.42 -2.33 5.65
C THR A 148 15.52 -3.76 6.18
N GLY A 149 15.25 -4.75 5.33
CA GLY A 149 15.13 -6.16 5.68
C GLY A 149 13.82 -6.55 6.37
N LYS A 150 12.90 -5.61 6.62
CA LYS A 150 11.60 -5.85 7.28
C LYS A 150 10.52 -4.91 6.72
N ALA A 151 9.26 -5.28 6.81
CA ALA A 151 8.13 -4.40 6.49
C ALA A 151 7.12 -4.38 7.64
N SER A 152 7.14 -3.32 8.44
CA SER A 152 6.17 -3.10 9.52
C SER A 152 5.24 -1.94 9.20
N VAL A 153 4.07 -1.95 9.84
CA VAL A 153 3.08 -0.86 9.84
C VAL A 153 3.76 0.48 10.12
N ARG A 154 4.54 0.57 11.20
CA ARG A 154 5.22 1.80 11.61
C ARG A 154 6.25 2.28 10.59
N MET A 155 6.97 1.36 9.94
CA MET A 155 7.92 1.72 8.88
C MET A 155 7.21 2.24 7.65
N MET A 156 6.06 1.64 7.30
CA MET A 156 5.24 2.12 6.20
C MET A 156 4.64 3.49 6.49
N ASP A 157 4.10 3.72 7.69
CA ASP A 157 3.54 5.03 8.06
C ASP A 157 4.61 6.13 8.15
N HIS A 158 5.85 5.79 8.48
CA HIS A 158 6.92 6.78 8.61
C HIS A 158 7.72 7.02 7.31
N ALA A 159 8.00 5.95 6.56
CA ALA A 159 8.93 5.97 5.43
C ALA A 159 8.31 5.46 4.13
N GLY A 160 7.08 4.97 4.18
CA GLY A 160 6.32 4.51 3.05
C GLY A 160 5.56 5.64 2.35
N LYS A 161 5.21 5.37 1.10
CA LYS A 161 4.42 6.28 0.26
C LYS A 161 2.93 6.30 0.63
N TYR A 162 2.44 5.22 1.25
CA TYR A 162 1.04 5.01 1.60
C TYR A 162 0.92 4.73 3.10
N SER A 163 -0.17 5.17 3.72
CA SER A 163 -0.43 4.81 5.12
C SER A 163 -0.77 3.34 5.25
N SER A 164 -0.45 2.74 6.40
CA SER A 164 -0.86 1.39 6.79
C SER A 164 -2.37 1.17 6.66
N GLN A 165 -3.17 2.21 6.96
CA GLN A 165 -4.62 2.18 6.78
C GLN A 165 -5.04 1.94 5.33
N THR A 166 -4.24 2.42 4.35
CA THR A 166 -4.48 2.13 2.92
C THR A 166 -4.36 0.64 2.62
N TYR A 167 -3.40 -0.04 3.26
CA TYR A 167 -3.23 -1.49 3.16
C TYR A 167 -4.38 -2.23 3.84
N GLN A 168 -4.82 -1.78 5.01
CA GLN A 168 -5.96 -2.37 5.70
C GLN A 168 -7.24 -2.27 4.85
N TYR A 169 -7.52 -1.11 4.26
CA TYR A 169 -8.69 -0.95 3.38
C TYR A 169 -8.62 -1.84 2.14
N ARG A 170 -7.42 -1.98 1.53
CA ARG A 170 -7.26 -2.74 0.30
C ARG A 170 -7.23 -4.26 0.50
N PHE A 171 -6.47 -4.73 1.49
CA PHE A 171 -6.21 -6.15 1.70
C PHE A 171 -7.00 -6.74 2.86
N GLY A 172 -7.76 -5.94 3.60
CA GLY A 172 -8.49 -6.32 4.81
C GLY A 172 -7.63 -6.35 6.07
N SER A 173 -6.32 -6.61 5.96
CA SER A 173 -5.36 -6.51 7.08
C SER A 173 -3.93 -6.36 6.59
N TRP A 174 -3.03 -5.89 7.47
CA TRP A 174 -1.60 -5.82 7.19
C TRP A 174 -0.99 -7.20 6.90
N SER A 175 -1.35 -8.20 7.71
CA SER A 175 -0.87 -9.58 7.54
C SER A 175 -1.29 -10.17 6.19
N GLU A 176 -2.51 -9.87 5.73
CA GLU A 176 -2.96 -10.27 4.40
C GLU A 176 -2.20 -9.54 3.30
N ALA A 177 -1.85 -8.26 3.49
CA ALA A 177 -1.01 -7.51 2.56
C ALA A 177 0.39 -8.15 2.42
N LEU A 178 1.01 -8.53 3.54
CA LEU A 178 2.30 -9.23 3.55
C LEU A 178 2.21 -10.63 2.90
N ASN A 179 1.13 -11.37 3.16
CA ASN A 179 0.89 -12.67 2.53
C ASN A 179 0.73 -12.53 1.00
N ARG A 180 -0.07 -11.58 0.52
CA ARG A 180 -0.19 -11.25 -0.91
C ARG A 180 1.16 -10.86 -1.51
N ALA A 181 1.97 -10.14 -0.76
CA ALA A 181 3.31 -9.75 -1.19
C ALA A 181 4.32 -10.91 -1.15
N ASN A 182 3.97 -12.07 -0.61
CA ASN A 182 4.91 -13.18 -0.34
C ASN A 182 6.12 -12.70 0.49
N ILE A 183 5.86 -11.83 1.47
CA ILE A 183 6.81 -11.40 2.49
C ILE A 183 6.43 -12.13 3.77
N ASP A 184 7.37 -12.86 4.35
CA ASP A 184 7.17 -13.47 5.68
C ASP A 184 6.99 -12.35 6.70
N GLY A 185 5.78 -12.23 7.24
CA GLY A 185 5.48 -11.31 8.32
C GLY A 185 6.15 -11.73 9.63
N PRO A 186 6.21 -10.82 10.63
CA PRO A 186 6.59 -11.23 11.98
C PRO A 186 5.68 -12.38 12.44
N ASP A 187 6.27 -13.39 13.08
CA ASP A 187 5.54 -14.55 13.60
C ASP A 187 4.47 -14.03 14.57
N PRO A 188 3.16 -14.28 14.34
CA PRO A 188 2.11 -13.76 15.19
C PRO A 188 2.31 -14.32 16.59
N SER A 189 2.57 -13.41 17.49
CA SER A 189 3.12 -13.72 18.80
C SER A 189 2.09 -14.29 19.79
N ILE A 190 0.81 -14.31 19.39
CA ILE A 190 -0.20 -15.22 19.92
C ILE A 190 -0.69 -16.12 18.78
N PRO A 191 -0.63 -17.46 18.92
CA PRO A 191 -1.22 -18.36 17.95
C PRO A 191 -2.71 -18.02 17.80
N ALA A 192 -3.21 -17.91 16.58
CA ALA A 192 -4.60 -17.58 16.25
C ALA A 192 -5.64 -18.64 16.73
N SER A 193 -5.30 -19.48 17.71
CA SER A 193 -6.21 -20.37 18.41
C SER A 193 -7.11 -19.61 19.40
N ARG A 194 -8.36 -20.08 19.53
CA ARG A 194 -9.32 -19.54 20.51
C ARG A 194 -8.81 -19.67 21.95
N ASP A 195 -8.13 -20.78 22.27
CA ASP A 195 -7.59 -21.06 23.60
C ASP A 195 -6.50 -20.08 24.04
N SER A 196 -5.62 -19.66 23.11
CA SER A 196 -4.53 -18.74 23.44
C SER A 196 -5.06 -17.32 23.68
N ARG A 197 -5.99 -16.86 22.82
CA ARG A 197 -6.67 -15.56 23.01
C ARG A 197 -7.50 -15.54 24.30
N GLN A 198 -8.19 -16.64 24.61
CA GLN A 198 -9.00 -16.73 25.83
C GLN A 198 -8.15 -16.69 27.11
N LYS A 199 -6.96 -17.32 27.12
CA LYS A 199 -6.02 -17.22 28.25
C LYS A 199 -5.49 -15.80 28.45
N HIS A 200 -5.15 -15.13 27.35
CA HIS A 200 -4.67 -13.75 27.38
C HIS A 200 -5.73 -12.78 27.96
N TYR A 201 -6.95 -12.78 27.42
CA TYR A 201 -8.03 -11.91 27.93
C TYR A 201 -8.52 -12.27 29.34
N ALA A 202 -8.24 -13.49 29.81
CA ALA A 202 -8.54 -13.91 31.17
C ALA A 202 -7.47 -13.51 32.21
N SER A 203 -6.29 -13.05 31.75
CA SER A 203 -5.14 -12.70 32.57
C SER A 203 -5.42 -11.54 33.54
N ALA A 204 -4.62 -11.41 34.60
CA ALA A 204 -4.77 -10.33 35.56
C ALA A 204 -4.28 -9.00 34.97
N GLU A 205 -3.22 -9.09 34.18
CA GLU A 205 -2.55 -8.01 33.45
C GLU A 205 -3.52 -7.32 32.50
N TRP A 206 -4.24 -8.10 31.67
CA TRP A 206 -5.25 -7.54 30.76
C TRP A 206 -6.40 -6.87 31.51
N LYS A 207 -6.88 -7.46 32.61
CA LYS A 207 -7.96 -6.86 33.41
C LYS A 207 -7.56 -5.51 34.00
N GLU A 208 -6.30 -5.37 34.42
CA GLU A 208 -5.77 -4.12 34.93
C GLU A 208 -5.67 -3.07 33.82
N LEU A 209 -5.09 -3.41 32.67
CA LEU A 209 -5.03 -2.54 31.49
C LEU A 209 -6.41 -2.09 31.01
N ARG A 210 -7.35 -3.04 30.91
CA ARG A 210 -8.75 -2.75 30.57
C ARG A 210 -9.37 -1.75 31.54
N THR A 211 -9.08 -1.87 32.84
CA THR A 211 -9.60 -0.94 33.85
C THR A 211 -8.98 0.46 33.70
N GLN A 212 -7.70 0.54 33.34
CA GLN A 212 -7.01 1.81 33.11
C GLN A 212 -7.55 2.53 31.87
N ALA A 213 -7.77 1.80 30.76
CA ALA A 213 -8.37 2.35 29.55
C ALA A 213 -9.77 2.91 29.82
N LEU A 214 -10.66 2.15 30.48
CA LEU A 214 -12.00 2.64 30.84
C LEU A 214 -11.95 3.92 31.70
N LYS A 215 -11.06 3.97 32.70
CA LYS A 215 -10.92 5.15 33.56
C LYS A 215 -10.39 6.36 32.81
N ARG A 216 -9.41 6.17 31.92
CA ARG A 216 -8.88 7.24 31.06
C ARG A 216 -10.00 7.83 30.19
N ASP A 217 -10.87 6.97 29.69
CA ASP A 217 -11.94 7.28 28.76
C ASP A 217 -13.24 7.73 29.47
N ASP A 218 -13.17 8.01 30.78
CA ASP A 218 -14.30 8.38 31.65
C ASP A 218 -15.51 7.44 31.55
N TYR A 219 -15.26 6.15 31.24
CA TYR A 219 -16.29 5.15 30.99
C TYR A 219 -17.28 5.58 29.87
N GLU A 220 -16.77 6.25 28.84
CA GLU A 220 -17.52 6.64 27.65
C GLU A 220 -16.91 6.02 26.39
N CYS A 221 -17.77 5.68 25.43
CA CYS A 221 -17.33 5.29 24.09
C CYS A 221 -16.61 6.46 23.43
N GLN A 222 -15.37 6.28 23.02
CA GLN A 222 -14.54 7.35 22.43
C GLN A 222 -14.98 7.75 21.02
N SER A 223 -15.78 6.91 20.35
CA SER A 223 -16.35 7.22 19.03
C SER A 223 -17.68 7.97 19.10
N CYS A 224 -18.62 7.55 19.96
CA CYS A 224 -19.97 8.12 19.99
C CYS A 224 -20.41 8.77 21.30
N GLY A 225 -19.61 8.70 22.36
CA GLY A 225 -19.87 9.34 23.65
C GLY A 225 -20.97 8.69 24.49
N ILE A 226 -21.44 7.48 24.16
CA ILE A 226 -22.36 6.76 25.06
C ILE A 226 -21.61 6.33 26.32
N SER A 227 -22.17 6.64 27.49
CA SER A 227 -21.62 6.20 28.78
C SER A 227 -21.88 4.72 29.02
N GLU A 228 -21.03 4.09 29.84
CA GLU A 228 -21.14 2.70 30.28
C GLU A 228 -22.53 2.38 30.85
N GLU A 229 -23.10 3.28 31.67
CA GLU A 229 -24.45 3.11 32.25
C GLU A 229 -25.52 3.00 31.15
N LYS A 230 -25.53 3.95 30.21
CA LYS A 230 -26.49 3.96 29.10
C LYS A 230 -26.27 2.79 28.14
N HIS A 231 -25.02 2.40 27.94
CA HIS A 231 -24.65 1.26 27.10
C HIS A 231 -25.13 -0.05 27.74
N GLN A 232 -24.91 -0.24 29.05
CA GLN A 232 -25.39 -1.39 29.82
C GLN A 232 -26.93 -1.47 29.83
N GLU A 233 -27.64 -0.35 29.94
CA GLU A 233 -29.11 -0.31 29.82
C GLU A 233 -29.60 -0.70 28.43
N LYS A 234 -28.93 -0.22 27.37
CA LYS A 234 -29.34 -0.45 25.97
C LYS A 234 -29.02 -1.87 25.50
N PHE A 235 -27.87 -2.42 25.89
CA PHE A 235 -27.33 -3.67 25.31
C PHE A 235 -27.17 -4.81 26.32
N GLY A 236 -27.31 -4.57 27.62
CA GLY A 236 -27.16 -5.58 28.66
C GLY A 236 -25.71 -6.03 28.90
N VAL A 237 -24.75 -5.37 28.28
CA VAL A 237 -23.31 -5.63 28.40
C VAL A 237 -22.57 -4.31 28.54
N GLY A 238 -21.37 -4.35 29.10
CA GLY A 238 -20.52 -3.17 29.28
C GLY A 238 -19.73 -2.78 28.02
N LEU A 239 -19.00 -1.66 28.10
CA LEU A 239 -18.17 -1.19 27.00
C LEU A 239 -17.02 -2.17 26.71
N ASN A 240 -16.60 -2.20 25.45
CA ASN A 240 -15.44 -2.97 25.01
C ASN A 240 -14.19 -2.11 25.11
N VAL A 241 -13.04 -2.76 25.24
CA VAL A 241 -11.73 -2.12 25.09
C VAL A 241 -11.06 -2.80 23.89
N HIS A 242 -10.80 -2.00 22.86
CA HIS A 242 -10.30 -2.39 21.56
C HIS A 242 -8.83 -2.02 21.43
N HIS A 243 -8.01 -2.90 20.88
CA HIS A 243 -6.66 -2.53 20.44
C HIS A 243 -6.74 -1.72 19.15
N LEU A 244 -6.15 -0.51 19.12
CA LEU A 244 -6.06 0.35 17.93
C LEU A 244 -5.22 -0.30 16.83
N THR A 245 -4.11 -0.91 17.22
CA THR A 245 -3.25 -1.74 16.38
C THR A 245 -3.37 -3.19 16.88
N ASP A 246 -3.70 -4.13 15.99
CA ASP A 246 -3.92 -5.53 16.38
C ASP A 246 -2.64 -6.12 17.00
N ILE A 247 -2.80 -6.95 18.02
CA ILE A 247 -1.68 -7.63 18.71
C ILE A 247 -0.78 -8.36 17.71
N ALA A 248 -1.36 -8.92 16.64
CA ALA A 248 -0.62 -9.60 15.57
C ALA A 248 0.32 -8.69 14.77
N GLU A 249 0.23 -7.37 14.93
CA GLU A 249 1.03 -6.38 14.20
C GLU A 249 2.29 -5.92 14.98
N PHE A 250 2.46 -6.33 16.25
CA PHE A 250 3.62 -5.99 17.09
C PHE A 250 4.70 -7.10 17.09
N GLU A 251 5.99 -6.70 17.17
CA GLU A 251 7.12 -7.64 17.28
C GLU A 251 7.11 -8.39 18.64
N ASP A 252 6.75 -7.68 19.72
CA ASP A 252 6.43 -8.26 21.02
C ASP A 252 4.95 -7.99 21.33
N PRO A 253 4.11 -9.01 21.56
CA PRO A 253 2.68 -8.81 21.85
C PRO A 253 2.47 -8.07 23.18
N ALA A 254 3.46 -8.09 24.09
CA ALA A 254 3.41 -7.26 25.29
C ALA A 254 3.43 -5.75 24.95
N ASP A 255 3.99 -5.35 23.80
CA ASP A 255 3.98 -3.96 23.34
C ASP A 255 2.60 -3.51 22.84
N ALA A 256 1.74 -4.46 22.45
CA ALA A 256 0.36 -4.18 22.08
C ALA A 256 -0.50 -3.83 23.31
N ASP A 257 -0.11 -4.35 24.48
CA ASP A 257 -0.81 -4.24 25.76
C ASP A 257 -0.38 -3.00 26.55
N VAL A 258 -0.49 -1.84 25.89
CA VAL A 258 -0.26 -0.52 26.48
C VAL A 258 -1.53 0.30 26.39
N VAL A 259 -1.83 1.09 27.42
CA VAL A 259 -3.08 1.87 27.50
C VAL A 259 -3.25 2.77 26.27
N GLU A 260 -2.15 3.32 25.74
CA GLU A 260 -2.12 4.16 24.55
C GLU A 260 -2.57 3.45 23.27
N ASN A 261 -2.43 2.13 23.20
CA ASN A 261 -2.90 1.31 22.09
C ASN A 261 -4.33 0.78 22.31
N LEU A 262 -5.01 1.22 23.38
CA LEU A 262 -6.37 0.79 23.70
C LEU A 262 -7.37 1.93 23.53
N GLU A 263 -8.58 1.58 23.11
CA GLU A 263 -9.71 2.50 22.95
C GLU A 263 -11.01 1.89 23.50
N THR A 264 -11.75 2.65 24.30
CA THR A 264 -13.07 2.23 24.81
C THR A 264 -14.15 2.45 23.76
N LEU A 265 -14.85 1.39 23.35
CA LEU A 265 -15.89 1.44 22.32
C LEU A 265 -17.18 0.71 22.74
N CYS A 266 -18.33 1.25 22.35
CA CYS A 266 -19.60 0.55 22.49
C CYS A 266 -19.70 -0.63 21.50
N VAL A 267 -20.67 -1.54 21.69
CA VAL A 267 -20.83 -2.72 20.81
C VAL A 267 -21.09 -2.37 19.34
N GLU A 268 -21.78 -1.25 19.07
CA GLU A 268 -22.05 -0.78 17.71
C GLU A 268 -20.76 -0.25 17.06
N CYS A 269 -20.07 0.70 17.70
CA CYS A 269 -18.81 1.26 17.20
C CYS A 269 -17.72 0.19 17.10
N HIS A 270 -17.59 -0.70 18.09
CA HIS A 270 -16.65 -1.82 18.05
C HIS A 270 -16.93 -2.75 16.86
N GLY A 271 -18.21 -2.92 16.49
CA GLY A 271 -18.62 -3.69 15.32
C GLY A 271 -18.24 -3.04 13.98
N GLU A 272 -17.96 -1.74 13.93
CA GLU A 272 -17.43 -1.08 12.72
C GLU A 272 -15.96 -1.45 12.47
N HIS A 273 -15.19 -1.68 13.53
CA HIS A 273 -13.80 -2.14 13.46
C HIS A 273 -13.70 -3.66 13.26
N HIS A 274 -14.63 -4.40 13.86
CA HIS A 274 -14.75 -5.86 13.74
C HIS A 274 -16.15 -6.23 13.25
N PRO A 275 -16.43 -6.11 11.94
CA PRO A 275 -17.73 -6.47 11.40
C PRO A 275 -18.02 -7.92 11.79
N PHE A 276 -19.07 -8.11 12.59
CA PHE A 276 -19.55 -9.44 12.94
C PHE A 276 -19.80 -10.16 11.62
N SER A 277 -19.09 -11.27 11.39
CA SER A 277 -19.27 -12.12 10.22
C SER A 277 -20.77 -12.27 9.95
N GLU A 278 -21.23 -11.75 8.81
CA GLU A 278 -22.63 -11.85 8.41
C GLU A 278 -23.04 -13.33 8.46
N LYS A 279 -24.14 -13.62 9.14
CA LYS A 279 -24.71 -14.96 9.26
C LYS A 279 -25.34 -15.41 7.95
#